data_AF-A0A4R4BIE3-F1
#
_entry.id   AF-A0A4R4BIE3-F1
#
_cell.length_a   1.000
_cell.length_b   1.000
_cell.length_c   1.000
_cell.angle_alpha   90.00
_cell.angle_beta   90.00
_cell.angle_gamma   90.00
#
_symmetry.space_group_name_H-M   'P 1'
#
loop_
_entity.id
_entity.type
_entity.pdbx_description
1 polymer ?
#
loop_
_entity_poly.entity_id
_entity_poly.type
_entity_poly.pdbx_seq_one_letter_code
_entity_poly.pdbx_strand_id
1 'polypeptide(L)'
;MKFILERKLTVKTTFSKEYKIFIFGLLISQIGDSLYTFALPWIAYQLTGSAVIMSSLFAINYCFICLIIDRYDRKKLQWKER
;
A
#
# COMPACT_ATOMS: atom_id res chain seq x y z
N MET A 1 -35.75 -9.43 -27.26
CA MET A 1 -35.11 -8.51 -26.30
C MET A 1 -35.24 -8.97 -24.83
N LYS A 2 -35.20 -10.29 -24.55
CA LYS A 2 -35.29 -10.87 -23.19
C LYS A 2 -34.04 -11.67 -22.78
N PHE A 3 -33.25 -12.12 -23.75
CA PHE A 3 -32.09 -12.99 -23.53
C PHE A 3 -30.81 -12.28 -23.06
N ILE A 4 -30.70 -10.95 -23.24
CA ILE A 4 -29.49 -10.19 -22.88
C ILE A 4 -29.52 -9.76 -21.39
N LEU A 5 -30.71 -9.62 -20.81
CA LEU A 5 -30.86 -9.13 -19.43
C LEU A 5 -30.52 -10.21 -18.38
N GLU A 6 -30.89 -11.46 -18.64
CA GLU A 6 -30.64 -12.61 -17.75
C GLU A 6 -29.15 -12.96 -17.60
N ARG A 7 -28.31 -12.64 -18.60
CA ARG A 7 -26.87 -12.91 -18.52
C ARG A 7 -26.09 -11.97 -17.60
N LYS A 8 -26.69 -10.85 -17.18
CA LYS A 8 -26.01 -9.84 -16.36
C LYS A 8 -26.26 -9.99 -14.85
N LEU A 9 -27.22 -10.82 -14.43
CA LEU A 9 -27.61 -10.96 -13.03
C LEU A 9 -26.97 -12.15 -12.29
N THR A 10 -26.20 -12.99 -12.98
CA THR A 10 -25.62 -14.21 -12.40
C THR A 10 -24.09 -14.13 -12.32
N VAL A 11 -23.55 -12.96 -11.96
CA VAL A 11 -22.24 -12.92 -11.32
C VAL A 11 -22.46 -13.46 -9.91
N LYS A 12 -22.54 -14.79 -9.77
CA LYS A 12 -22.29 -15.43 -8.49
C LYS A 12 -20.87 -14.99 -8.10
N THR A 13 -20.77 -13.99 -7.25
CA THR A 13 -19.53 -13.55 -6.59
C THR A 13 -19.12 -14.62 -5.58
N THR A 14 -18.89 -15.84 -6.04
CA THR A 14 -18.17 -16.84 -5.28
C THR A 14 -16.70 -16.46 -5.42
N PHE A 15 -16.27 -15.47 -4.64
CA PHE A 15 -14.85 -15.24 -4.45
C PHE A 15 -14.21 -16.56 -4.03
N SER A 16 -13.28 -17.06 -4.84
CA SER A 16 -12.55 -18.29 -4.56
C SER A 16 -11.89 -18.20 -3.19
N LYS A 17 -11.76 -19.33 -2.50
CA LYS A 17 -11.21 -19.36 -1.13
C LYS A 17 -9.82 -18.73 -1.10
N GLU A 18 -9.01 -18.92 -2.14
CA GLU A 18 -7.69 -18.30 -2.28
C GLU A 18 -7.77 -16.77 -2.33
N TYR A 19 -8.75 -16.22 -3.05
CA TYR A 19 -8.90 -14.77 -3.13
C TYR A 19 -9.28 -14.14 -1.79
N LYS A 20 -10.13 -14.81 -1.01
CA LYS A 20 -10.48 -14.34 0.33
C LYS A 20 -9.27 -14.32 1.26
N ILE A 21 -8.44 -15.36 1.21
CA ILE A 21 -7.18 -15.45 1.96
C ILE A 21 -6.22 -14.34 1.50
N PHE A 22 -6.14 -14.10 0.19
CA PHE A 22 -5.32 -13.02 -0.37
C PHE A 22 -5.75 -11.65 0.14
N ILE A 23 -7.05 -11.32 0.09
CA ILE A 23 -7.56 -10.05 0.61
C ILE A 23 -7.33 -9.93 2.12
N PHE A 24 -7.55 -10.99 2.89
CA PHE A 24 -7.26 -10.98 4.32
C PHE A 24 -5.77 -10.76 4.61
N GLY A 25 -4.89 -11.42 3.86
CA GLY A 25 -3.45 -11.20 3.96
C GLY A 25 -3.09 -9.75 3.62
N LEU A 26 -3.67 -9.20 2.56
CA LEU A 26 -3.43 -7.82 2.13
C LEU A 26 -3.91 -6.78 3.16
N LEU A 27 -5.07 -7.04 3.80
CA LEU A 27 -5.57 -6.21 4.89
C LEU A 27 -4.64 -6.25 6.11
N ILE A 28 -4.19 -7.43 6.51
CA ILE A 28 -3.26 -7.59 7.65
C ILE A 28 -1.92 -6.91 7.34
N SER A 29 -1.39 -7.08 6.12
CA SER A 29 -0.18 -6.39 5.69
C SER A 29 -0.33 -4.88 5.74
N GLN A 30 -1.45 -4.34 5.24
CA GLN A 30 -1.65 -2.90 5.21
C GLN A 30 -1.87 -2.31 6.61
N ILE A 31 -2.52 -3.05 7.52
CA ILE A 31 -2.61 -2.67 8.93
C ILE A 31 -1.23 -2.69 9.59
N GLY A 32 -0.43 -3.73 9.35
CA GLY A 32 0.94 -3.86 9.83
C GLY A 32 1.83 -2.72 9.35
N ASP A 33 1.78 -2.38 8.07
CA ASP A 33 2.54 -1.26 7.49
C ASP A 33 2.10 0.09 8.09
N SER A 34 0.79 0.29 8.28
CA SER A 34 0.29 1.51 8.94
C SER A 34 0.82 1.62 10.37
N LEU A 35 0.72 0.54 11.16
CA LEU A 35 1.21 0.48 12.53
C LEU A 35 2.73 0.69 12.62
N TYR A 36 3.49 0.07 11.72
CA TYR A 36 4.94 0.22 11.65
C TYR A 36 5.34 1.69 11.42
N THR A 37 4.63 2.36 10.52
CA THR A 37 4.91 3.76 10.19
C THR A 37 4.55 4.72 11.33
N PHE A 38 3.63 4.35 12.22
CA PHE A 38 3.34 5.09 13.46
C PHE A 38 4.30 4.72 14.60
N ALA A 39 4.68 3.44 14.71
CA ALA A 39 5.53 2.94 15.79
C ALA A 39 6.96 3.48 15.70
N LEU A 40 7.52 3.61 14.50
CA LEU A 40 8.88 4.13 14.29
C LEU A 40 9.09 5.54 14.89
N PRO A 41 8.28 6.55 14.53
CA PRO A 41 8.32 7.86 15.19
C PRO A 41 8.04 7.79 16.69
N TRP A 42 7.10 6.96 17.13
CA TRP A 42 6.71 6.83 18.54
C TRP A 42 7.85 6.30 19.43
N ILE A 43 8.58 5.29 18.95
CA ILE A 43 9.77 4.76 19.64
C ILE A 43 10.88 5.81 19.67
N ALA A 44 11.08 6.53 18.57
CA ALA A 44 12.05 7.61 18.52
C ALA A 44 11.70 8.76 19.48
N TYR A 45 10.42 9.08 19.63
CA TYR A 45 9.93 10.06 20.60
C TYR A 45 10.23 9.63 22.03
N GLN A 46 9.98 8.37 22.39
CA GLN A 46 10.29 7.83 23.72
C GLN A 46 11.80 7.86 24.03
N LEU A 47 12.65 7.67 23.02
CA LEU A 47 14.11 7.67 23.19
C LEU A 47 14.72 9.08 23.24
N THR A 48 14.12 10.06 22.56
CA THR A 48 14.70 11.42 22.45
C THR A 48 13.93 12.49 23.24
N GLY A 49 12.69 12.21 23.66
CA GLY A 49 11.80 13.16 24.34
C GLY A 49 11.35 14.35 23.47
N SER A 50 11.68 14.37 22.17
CA SER A 50 11.45 15.51 21.29
C SER A 50 10.44 15.20 20.18
N ALA A 51 9.34 15.95 20.18
CA ALA A 51 8.27 15.83 19.18
C ALA A 51 8.74 16.21 17.75
N VAL A 52 9.79 17.03 17.64
CA VAL A 52 10.34 17.47 16.35
C VAL A 52 11.04 16.32 15.61
N ILE A 53 11.72 15.45 16.35
CA ILE A 53 12.44 14.30 15.78
C ILE A 53 11.42 13.26 15.29
N MET A 54 10.33 13.08 16.03
CA MET A 54 9.20 12.22 15.65
C MET A 54 8.60 12.61 14.30
N SER A 55 8.20 13.87 14.13
CA SER A 55 7.59 14.34 12.88
C SER A 55 8.56 14.34 11.70
N SER A 56 9.84 14.62 11.96
CA SER A 56 10.89 14.60 10.93
C SER A 56 11.14 13.19 10.42
N LEU A 57 11.21 12.19 11.31
CA LEU A 57 11.35 10.78 10.92
C LEU A 57 10.19 10.29 10.07
N PHE A 58 8.97 10.72 10.37
CA PHE A 58 7.80 10.41 9.56
C PHE A 58 7.94 11.00 8.15
N ALA A 59 8.23 12.31 8.03
CA ALA A 59 8.37 12.97 6.73
C ALA A 59 9.52 12.39 5.88
N ILE A 60 10.64 12.06 6.52
CA ILE A 60 11.82 11.48 5.88
C ILE A 60 11.51 10.12 5.28
N ASN A 61 10.81 9.25 6.01
CA ASN A 61 10.51 7.89 5.55
C ASN A 61 9.74 7.90 4.21
N TYR A 62 8.68 8.69 4.13
CA TYR A 62 7.88 8.82 2.90
C TYR A 62 8.65 9.53 1.77
N CYS A 63 9.44 10.55 2.10
CA CYS A 63 10.23 11.28 1.11
C CYS A 63 11.24 10.36 0.41
N PHE A 64 11.99 9.55 1.17
CA PHE A 64 12.96 8.62 0.59
C PHE A 64 12.30 7.57 -0.33
N ILE A 65 11.17 7.00 0.07
CA ILE A 65 10.46 6.00 -0.71
C ILE A 65 9.95 6.60 -2.03
N CYS A 66 9.34 7.80 -1.99
CA CYS A 66 8.89 8.50 -3.19
C CYS A 66 10.05 8.81 -4.14
N LEU A 67 11.21 9.24 -3.63
CA LEU A 67 12.39 9.52 -4.46
C LEU A 67 12.94 8.26 -5.15
N ILE A 68 12.91 7.10 -4.48
CA ILE A 68 13.34 5.83 -5.08
C ILE A 68 12.36 5.39 -6.16
N ILE A 69 11.05 5.51 -5.91
CA ILE A 69 10.01 5.18 -6.88
C ILE A 69 10.11 6.09 -8.11
N ASP A 70 10.27 7.40 -7.91
CA ASP A 70 10.47 8.38 -8.98
C ASP A 70 11.71 8.06 -9.82
N ARG A 71 12.83 7.74 -9.16
CA ARG A 71 14.05 7.27 -9.82
C ARG A 71 13.85 5.98 -10.62
N TYR A 72 12.99 5.08 -10.14
CA TYR A 72 12.73 3.80 -10.80
C TYR A 72 11.82 3.94 -12.02
N ASP A 73 10.76 4.74 -11.91
CA ASP A 73 9.82 5.04 -12.99
C ASP A 73 10.54 5.65 -14.22
N ARG A 74 11.44 6.62 -13.95
CA ARG A 74 12.29 7.27 -14.96
C ARG A 74 13.14 6.28 -15.77
N LYS A 75 13.64 5.20 -15.14
CA LYS A 75 14.45 4.17 -15.82
C LYS A 75 13.61 3.20 -16.65
N LYS A 76 12.37 2.94 -16.23
CA LYS A 76 11.46 2.03 -16.92
C LYS A 76 10.92 2.63 -18.22
N LEU A 77 10.71 3.94 -18.25
CA LEU A 77 10.28 4.67 -19.45
C LEU A 77 11.35 4.64 -20.56
N GLN A 78 12.62 4.81 -20.22
CA GLN A 78 13.74 4.74 -21.18
C GLN A 78 13.94 3.36 -21.83
N TRP A 79 13.46 2.29 -21.20
CA TRP A 79 13.54 0.93 -21.73
C TRP A 79 12.41 0.59 -22.70
N LYS A 80 11.29 1.31 -22.67
CA LYS A 80 10.12 1.05 -23.52
C LYS A 80 10.22 1.74 -24.89
N GLU A 81 11.20 2.62 -25.05
CA GLU A 81 11.45 3.44 -26.25
C GLU A 81 12.63 2.91 -27.09
N ARG A 82 13.15 1.72 -26.77
CA ARG A 82 14.13 0.97 -27.57
C ARG A 82 13.57 -0.35 -28.07
#